data_AF-A0A964QTP5-F1
#
_entry.id   AF-A0A964QTP5-F1
#
_cell.length_a   1.000
_cell.length_b   1.000
_cell.length_c   1.000
_cell.angle_alpha   90.00
_cell.angle_beta   90.00
_cell.angle_gamma   90.00
#
_symmetry.space_group_name_H-M   'P 1'
#
loop_
_entity.id
_entity.type
_entity.pdbx_description
1 polymer ?
#
loop_
_entity_poly.entity_id
_entity_poly.type
_entity_poly.pdbx_seq_one_letter_code
_entity_poly.pdbx_strand_id
1 'polypeptide(L)'
;MNKILKFFDKFEDKVRGRLSRVPILYAIVGGMAIVLFWRGAWTLADDLASLGGVWAFIFDPINSLIISVFILLVTGLFVSFFIGDRIILSGLTHEKKLEEKTEAEVREEELELQNVMSKLNHLERKIEEIISLISK
;
A
#
# COMPACT_ATOMS: atom_id res chain seq x y z
N MET A 1 -16.81 6.14 -17.60
CA MET A 1 -15.98 6.09 -16.38
C MET A 1 -14.80 5.14 -16.56
N ASN A 2 -13.55 5.55 -16.81
CA ASN A 2 -13.00 6.48 -17.80
C ASN A 2 -11.75 5.76 -18.36
N LYS A 3 -11.50 5.72 -19.68
CA LYS A 3 -10.32 5.04 -20.26
C LYS A 3 -9.00 5.48 -19.62
N ILE A 4 -8.97 6.73 -19.16
CA ILE A 4 -7.89 7.35 -18.41
C ILE A 4 -7.65 6.62 -17.08
N LEU A 5 -8.69 6.37 -16.28
CA LEU A 5 -8.55 5.66 -15.00
C LEU A 5 -8.00 4.24 -15.21
N LYS A 6 -8.49 3.51 -16.23
CA LYS A 6 -7.97 2.17 -16.58
C LYS A 6 -6.51 2.19 -17.07
N PHE A 7 -6.07 3.30 -17.68
CA PHE A 7 -4.69 3.46 -18.13
C PHE A 7 -3.75 3.65 -16.93
N PHE A 8 -4.12 4.53 -15.99
CA PHE A 8 -3.35 4.76 -14.78
C PHE A 8 -3.28 3.51 -13.90
N ASP A 9 -4.39 2.80 -13.72
CA ASP A 9 -4.47 1.56 -12.96
C ASP A 9 -3.52 0.48 -13.53
N LYS A 10 -3.59 0.23 -14.84
CA LYS A 10 -2.72 -0.76 -15.51
C LYS A 10 -1.24 -0.35 -15.54
N PHE A 11 -0.95 0.94 -15.53
CA PHE A 11 0.41 1.47 -15.45
C PHE A 11 0.95 1.31 -14.01
N GLU A 12 0.15 1.66 -13.01
CA GLU A 12 0.47 1.52 -11.60
C GLU A 12 0.80 0.07 -11.26
N ASP A 13 -0.04 -0.89 -11.65
CA ASP A 13 0.22 -2.32 -11.44
C ASP A 13 1.54 -2.78 -12.04
N LYS A 14 1.86 -2.31 -13.25
CA LYS A 14 3.09 -2.69 -13.95
C LYS A 14 4.34 -2.07 -13.33
N VAL A 15 4.23 -0.86 -12.79
CA VAL A 15 5.31 -0.18 -12.09
C VAL A 15 5.50 -0.82 -10.70
N ARG A 16 4.41 -1.03 -9.95
CA ARG A 16 4.41 -1.67 -8.63
C ARG A 16 5.02 -3.06 -8.66
N GLY A 17 4.65 -3.90 -9.65
CA GLY A 17 5.23 -5.24 -9.82
C GLY A 17 6.70 -5.28 -10.25
N ARG A 18 7.25 -4.19 -10.80
CA ARG A 18 8.70 -4.07 -11.08
C ARG A 18 9.48 -3.47 -9.93
N LEU A 19 8.92 -2.48 -9.23
CA LEU A 19 9.55 -1.80 -8.11
C LEU A 19 9.54 -2.62 -6.81
N SER A 20 8.60 -3.57 -6.65
CA SER A 20 8.56 -4.48 -5.49
C SER A 20 9.81 -5.35 -5.35
N ARG A 21 10.55 -5.59 -6.44
CA ARG A 21 11.82 -6.34 -6.41
C ARG A 21 13.03 -5.52 -5.96
N VAL A 22 12.87 -4.20 -5.81
CA VAL A 22 13.93 -3.26 -5.38
C VAL A 22 13.40 -2.26 -4.35
N PRO A 23 13.01 -2.73 -3.14
CA PRO A 23 12.31 -1.93 -2.13
C PRO A 23 13.09 -0.69 -1.67
N ILE A 24 14.42 -0.76 -1.59
CA ILE A 24 15.26 0.37 -1.16
C ILE A 24 15.26 1.50 -2.20
N LEU A 25 15.45 1.19 -3.48
CA LEU A 25 15.41 2.20 -4.55
C LEU A 25 14.01 2.80 -4.67
N TYR A 26 12.98 1.98 -4.49
CA TYR A 26 11.59 2.45 -4.44
C TYR A 26 11.38 3.45 -3.31
N ALA A 27 11.85 3.16 -2.09
CA ALA A 27 11.73 4.06 -0.95
C ALA A 27 12.48 5.38 -1.18
N ILE A 28 13.66 5.36 -1.80
CA ILE A 28 14.44 6.57 -2.11
C ILE A 28 13.70 7.45 -3.14
N VAL A 29 13.26 6.86 -4.24
CA VAL A 29 12.53 7.59 -5.30
C VAL A 29 11.19 8.11 -4.77
N GLY A 30 10.45 7.28 -4.03
CA GLY A 30 9.20 7.66 -3.39
C GLY A 30 9.38 8.81 -2.40
N GLY A 31 10.38 8.72 -1.52
CA GLY A 31 10.72 9.78 -0.57
C GLY A 31 11.07 11.10 -1.25
N MET A 32 11.91 11.07 -2.29
CA MET A 32 12.21 12.28 -3.08
C MET A 32 10.96 12.85 -3.76
N ALA A 33 10.11 12.00 -4.33
CA ALA A 33 8.88 12.43 -4.97
C ALA A 33 7.90 13.08 -3.98
N ILE A 34 7.77 12.55 -2.74
CA ILE A 34 6.93 13.14 -1.69
C ILE A 34 7.43 14.53 -1.30
N VAL A 35 8.75 14.70 -1.11
CA VAL A 35 9.34 15.99 -0.78
C VAL A 35 9.13 17.00 -1.91
N LEU A 36 9.38 16.60 -3.15
CA LEU A 36 9.15 17.44 -4.33
C LEU A 36 7.67 17.77 -4.53
N PHE A 37 6.77 16.85 -4.21
CA PHE A 37 5.33 17.05 -4.31
C PHE A 37 4.86 18.11 -3.32
N TRP A 38 5.23 17.98 -2.03
CA TRP A 38 4.89 19.00 -1.04
C TRP A 38 5.50 20.35 -1.45
N ARG A 39 6.76 20.33 -1.95
CA ARG A 39 7.43 21.52 -2.48
C ARG A 39 6.65 22.20 -3.58
N GLY A 40 6.25 21.43 -4.58
CA GLY A 40 5.44 21.92 -5.68
C GLY A 40 4.10 22.47 -5.19
N ALA A 41 3.44 21.81 -4.24
CA ALA A 41 2.16 22.25 -3.71
C ALA A 41 2.21 23.62 -3.03
N TRP A 42 3.19 23.86 -2.15
CA TRP A 42 3.31 25.18 -1.50
C TRP A 42 3.82 26.26 -2.47
N THR A 43 4.75 25.92 -3.37
CA THR A 43 5.26 26.91 -4.34
C THR A 43 4.17 27.29 -5.34
N LEU A 44 3.32 26.34 -5.73
CA LEU A 44 2.14 26.62 -6.54
C LEU A 44 1.14 27.51 -5.80
N ALA A 45 0.91 27.28 -4.50
CA ALA A 45 0.08 28.15 -3.68
C ALA A 45 0.63 29.58 -3.61
N ASP A 46 1.95 29.73 -3.44
CA ASP A 46 2.63 31.03 -3.42
C ASP A 46 2.52 31.75 -4.77
N ASP A 47 2.72 31.03 -5.89
CA ASP A 47 2.57 31.57 -7.24
C ASP A 47 1.12 32.00 -7.49
N LEU A 48 0.13 31.21 -7.09
CA LEU A 48 -1.29 31.57 -7.18
C LEU A 48 -1.63 32.78 -6.29
N ALA A 49 -1.04 32.88 -5.11
CA ALA A 49 -1.19 34.06 -4.27
C ALA A 49 -0.62 35.32 -4.96
N SER A 50 0.51 35.16 -5.67
CA SER A 50 1.18 36.26 -6.38
C SER A 50 0.38 36.79 -7.59
N LEU A 51 -0.52 35.99 -8.17
CA LEU A 51 -1.41 36.41 -9.27
C LEU A 51 -2.46 37.44 -8.83
N GLY A 52 -2.65 37.64 -7.52
CA GLY A 52 -3.57 38.61 -6.97
C GLY A 52 -5.05 38.18 -7.02
N GLY A 53 -5.93 39.09 -6.56
CA GLY A 53 -7.37 38.86 -6.53
C GLY A 53 -7.82 37.82 -5.51
N VAL A 54 -8.77 36.96 -5.90
CA VAL A 54 -9.36 35.94 -5.01
C VAL A 54 -8.32 34.91 -4.56
N TRP A 55 -7.34 34.61 -5.41
CA TRP A 55 -6.28 33.65 -5.11
C TRP A 55 -5.34 34.13 -4.01
N ALA A 56 -4.98 35.42 -4.00
CA ALA A 56 -4.21 36.02 -2.90
C ALA A 56 -4.94 35.93 -1.55
N PHE A 57 -6.27 36.09 -1.55
CA PHE A 57 -7.05 35.96 -0.32
C PHE A 57 -7.10 34.51 0.19
N ILE A 58 -7.31 33.53 -0.70
CA ILE A 58 -7.42 32.11 -0.33
C ILE A 58 -6.08 31.55 0.14
N PHE A 59 -4.99 31.89 -0.55
CA PHE A 59 -3.65 31.36 -0.29
C PHE A 59 -2.81 32.21 0.68
N ASP A 60 -3.38 33.28 1.26
CA ASP A 60 -2.75 33.98 2.38
C ASP A 60 -2.49 33.01 3.55
N PRO A 61 -1.36 33.11 4.27
CA PRO A 61 -0.99 32.16 5.34
C PRO A 61 -2.07 31.99 6.42
N ILE A 62 -2.78 33.05 6.79
CA ILE A 62 -3.81 32.99 7.84
C ILE A 62 -5.09 32.37 7.28
N ASN A 63 -5.52 32.82 6.11
CA ASN A 63 -6.76 32.35 5.50
C ASN A 63 -6.67 30.90 5.04
N SER A 64 -5.54 30.50 4.45
CA SER A 64 -5.28 29.13 4.04
C SER A 64 -5.30 28.16 5.23
N LEU A 65 -4.79 28.58 6.39
CA LEU A 65 -4.87 27.81 7.63
C LEU A 65 -6.32 27.64 8.09
N ILE A 66 -7.11 28.71 8.12
CA ILE A 66 -8.51 28.65 8.54
C ILE A 66 -9.35 27.77 7.59
N ILE A 67 -9.19 27.97 6.29
CA ILE A 67 -9.90 27.21 5.25
C ILE A 67 -9.50 25.73 5.30
N SER A 68 -8.20 25.42 5.41
CA SER A 68 -7.73 24.04 5.48
C SER A 68 -8.24 23.34 6.75
N VAL A 69 -8.18 23.98 7.92
CA VAL A 69 -8.75 23.43 9.16
C VAL A 69 -10.24 23.17 9.02
N PHE A 70 -10.99 24.12 8.46
CA PHE A 70 -12.43 23.96 8.25
C PHE A 70 -12.75 22.78 7.31
N ILE A 71 -12.07 22.68 6.17
CA ILE A 71 -12.24 21.57 5.22
C ILE A 71 -11.86 20.23 5.88
N LEU A 72 -10.75 20.18 6.63
CA LEU A 72 -10.30 18.98 7.32
C LEU A 72 -11.29 18.54 8.40
N LEU A 73 -11.94 19.48 9.09
CA LEU A 73 -12.99 19.18 10.06
C LEU A 73 -14.26 18.66 9.38
N VAL A 74 -14.74 19.33 8.32
CA VAL A 74 -15.96 18.93 7.59
C VAL A 74 -15.80 17.56 6.94
N THR A 75 -14.62 17.26 6.40
CA THR A 75 -14.32 15.95 5.80
C THR A 75 -14.05 14.86 6.84
N GLY A 76 -13.93 15.20 8.13
CA GLY A 76 -13.52 14.28 9.18
C GLY A 76 -12.05 13.85 9.12
N LEU A 77 -11.30 14.32 8.11
CA LEU A 77 -9.89 13.98 7.92
C LEU A 77 -9.00 14.53 9.03
N PHE A 78 -9.37 15.66 9.65
CA PHE A 78 -8.63 16.18 10.81
C PHE A 78 -8.56 15.14 11.94
N VAL A 79 -9.70 14.54 12.28
CA VAL A 79 -9.75 13.52 13.34
C VAL A 79 -9.03 12.25 12.89
N SER A 80 -9.20 11.83 11.62
CA SER A 80 -8.52 10.64 11.09
C SER A 80 -6.99 10.76 11.08
N PHE A 81 -6.44 11.88 10.63
CA PHE A 81 -5.00 12.09 10.55
C PHE A 81 -4.36 12.29 11.93
N PHE A 82 -4.99 13.05 12.82
CA PHE A 82 -4.39 13.41 14.11
C PHE A 82 -4.68 12.39 15.23
N ILE A 83 -5.86 11.78 15.23
CA ILE A 83 -6.29 10.82 16.26
C ILE A 83 -6.27 9.38 15.70
N GLY A 84 -6.70 9.18 14.45
CA GLY A 84 -6.84 7.88 13.82
C GLY A 84 -5.54 7.09 13.76
N ASP A 85 -4.46 7.64 13.21
CA ASP A 85 -3.20 6.89 13.07
C ASP A 85 -2.64 6.41 14.41
N ARG A 86 -2.72 7.21 15.49
CA ARG A 86 -2.23 6.79 16.82
C ARG A 86 -3.15 5.80 17.52
N ILE A 87 -4.47 5.96 17.44
CA ILE A 87 -5.42 5.02 18.06
C ILE A 87 -5.42 3.69 17.29
N ILE A 88 -5.45 3.75 15.96
CA ILE A 88 -5.34 2.59 15.07
C ILE A 88 -3.97 1.92 15.25
N LEU A 89 -2.84 2.64 15.28
CA LEU A 89 -1.54 2.03 15.60
C LEU A 89 -1.53 1.40 16.99
N SER A 90 -2.14 2.02 18.01
CA SER A 90 -2.16 1.46 19.38
C SER A 90 -3.00 0.18 19.48
N GLY A 91 -4.08 0.08 18.70
CA GLY A 91 -4.87 -1.13 18.55
C GLY A 91 -4.16 -2.20 17.70
N LEU A 92 -3.49 -1.78 16.62
CA LEU A 92 -2.67 -2.65 15.78
C LEU A 92 -1.36 -3.06 16.44
N THR A 93 -0.74 -2.32 17.36
CA THR A 93 0.50 -2.81 18.02
C THR A 93 0.25 -4.00 18.93
N HIS A 94 -1.01 -4.27 19.30
CA HIS A 94 -1.41 -5.53 19.91
C HIS A 94 -1.53 -6.68 18.90
N GLU A 95 -1.73 -6.39 17.61
CA GLU A 95 -1.68 -7.34 16.51
C GLU A 95 -0.35 -7.23 15.74
N LYS A 96 0.55 -8.22 15.89
CA LYS A 96 1.85 -8.31 15.19
C LYS A 96 1.84 -7.68 13.78
N LYS A 97 2.90 -6.91 13.47
CA LYS A 97 3.07 -6.12 12.22
C LYS A 97 2.58 -6.91 11.01
N LEU A 98 1.82 -6.27 10.12
CA LEU A 98 1.25 -6.90 8.91
C LEU A 98 2.29 -7.67 8.07
N GLU A 99 3.54 -7.20 8.01
CA GLU A 99 4.64 -7.92 7.35
C GLU A 99 4.93 -9.28 8.01
N GLU A 100 4.87 -9.40 9.34
CA GLU A 100 5.03 -10.67 10.05
C GLU A 100 3.84 -11.62 9.79
N LYS A 101 2.61 -11.10 9.66
CA LYS A 101 1.45 -11.93 9.28
C LYS A 101 1.62 -12.50 7.87
N THR A 102 2.01 -11.67 6.90
CA THR A 102 2.22 -12.15 5.53
C THR A 102 3.36 -13.17 5.46
N GLU A 103 4.45 -13.00 6.20
CA GLU A 103 5.52 -14.00 6.24
C GLU A 103 5.06 -15.31 6.92
N ALA A 104 4.29 -15.22 8.01
CA ALA A 104 3.75 -16.38 8.71
C ALA A 104 2.74 -17.15 7.84
N GLU A 105 1.83 -16.45 7.15
CA GLU A 105 0.85 -17.02 6.22
C GLU A 105 1.55 -17.71 5.04
N VAL A 106 2.55 -17.07 4.42
CA VAL A 106 3.33 -17.68 3.33
C VAL A 106 4.07 -18.93 3.80
N ARG A 107 4.60 -18.93 5.03
CA ARG A 107 5.28 -20.09 5.62
C ARG A 107 4.31 -21.23 5.95
N GLU A 108 3.09 -20.91 6.36
CA GLU A 108 2.03 -21.88 6.60
C GLU A 108 1.58 -22.54 5.29
N GLU A 109 1.37 -21.76 4.23
CA GLU A 109 1.07 -22.27 2.89
C GLU A 109 2.19 -23.19 2.36
N GLU A 110 3.46 -22.85 2.57
CA GLU A 110 4.60 -23.68 2.16
C GLU A 110 4.60 -25.04 2.89
N LEU A 111 4.28 -25.05 4.19
CA LEU A 111 4.16 -26.28 4.98
C LEU A 111 2.98 -27.14 4.51
N GLU A 112 1.84 -26.55 4.18
CA GLU A 112 0.70 -27.27 3.62
C GLU A 112 1.05 -27.92 2.27
N LEU A 113 1.74 -27.18 1.39
CA LEU A 113 2.18 -27.71 0.09
C LEU A 113 3.15 -28.88 0.24
N GLN A 114 4.10 -28.81 1.18
CA GLN A 114 4.99 -29.94 1.49
C GLN A 114 4.21 -31.15 2.00
N ASN A 115 3.18 -30.93 2.81
CA ASN A 115 2.34 -32.00 3.34
C ASN A 115 1.46 -32.64 2.25
N VAL A 116 1.01 -31.86 1.26
CA VAL A 116 0.30 -32.37 0.07
C VAL A 116 1.25 -33.20 -0.79
N MET A 117 2.47 -32.72 -1.06
CA MET A 117 3.49 -33.47 -1.81
C MET A 117 3.87 -34.78 -1.12
N SER A 118 3.99 -34.80 0.21
CA SER A 118 4.31 -36.02 0.95
C SER A 118 3.19 -37.06 0.84
N LYS A 119 1.93 -36.64 0.91
CA LYS A 119 0.75 -37.51 0.72
C LYS A 119 0.67 -38.07 -0.69
N LEU A 120 0.97 -37.26 -1.71
CA LEU A 120 1.05 -37.71 -3.11
C LEU A 120 2.12 -38.80 -3.29
N ASN A 121 3.34 -38.55 -2.79
CA ASN A 121 4.43 -39.53 -2.85
C ASN A 121 4.11 -40.83 -2.09
N HIS A 122 3.29 -40.75 -1.05
CA HIS A 122 2.85 -41.94 -0.32
C HIS A 122 1.78 -42.73 -1.10
N LEU A 123 0.85 -42.03 -1.75
CA LEU A 123 -0.15 -42.65 -2.63
C LEU A 123 0.51 -43.33 -3.84
N GLU A 124 1.49 -42.67 -4.45
CA GLU A 124 2.24 -43.21 -5.59
C GLU A 124 2.92 -44.53 -5.24
N ARG A 125 3.61 -44.59 -4.09
CA ARG A 125 4.21 -45.85 -3.57
C ARG A 125 3.18 -46.94 -3.31
N LYS A 126 2.00 -46.62 -2.75
CA LYS A 126 0.93 -47.62 -2.54
C LYS A 126 0.38 -48.15 -3.86
N ILE A 127 0.25 -47.29 -4.87
CA ILE A 127 -0.19 -47.71 -6.21
C ILE A 127 0.85 -48.64 -6.84
N GLU A 128 2.14 -48.32 -6.74
CA GLU A 128 3.23 -49.20 -7.21
C GLU A 128 3.22 -50.56 -6.51
N GLU A 129 3.05 -50.60 -5.18
CA GLU A 129 2.92 -51.85 -4.42
C GLU A 129 1.74 -52.70 -4.92
N ILE A 130 0.57 -52.08 -5.14
CA ILE A 130 -0.62 -52.79 -5.65
C ILE A 130 -0.37 -53.33 -7.06
N ILE A 131 0.23 -52.54 -7.95
CA ILE A 131 0.57 -52.96 -9.32
C ILE A 131 1.55 -54.13 -9.28
N SER A 132 2.56 -54.09 -8.40
CA SER A 132 3.54 -55.16 -8.24
C SER A 132 2.93 -56.48 -7.74
N LEU A 133 1.87 -56.42 -6.94
CA LEU A 133 1.13 -57.59 -6.46
C LEU A 133 0.19 -58.19 -7.51
N ILE A 134 -0.35 -57.37 -8.41
CA ILE A 134 -1.23 -57.81 -9.51
C ILE A 134 -0.44 -58.36 -10.71
N SER A 135 0.79 -57.90 -10.91
CA SER A 135 1.68 -58.37 -12.00
C SER A 135 2.38 -59.72 -11.71
N LYS A 136 2.01 -60.42 -10.64
CA LYS A 136 2.62 -61.68 -10.18
C LYS A 136 1.60 -62.81 -10.20
#